data_AF-A0AB73BXT5-F1
#
_entry.id   AF-A0AB73BXT5-F1
#
_cell.length_a   1.000
_cell.length_b   1.000
_cell.length_c   1.000
_cell.angle_alpha   90.00
_cell.angle_beta   90.00
_cell.angle_gamma   90.00
#
_symmetry.space_group_name_H-M   'P 1'
#
loop_
_entity.id
_entity.type
_entity.pdbx_description
1 polymer ?
#
loop_
_entity_poly.entity_id
_entity_poly.type
_entity_poly.pdbx_seq_one_letter_code
_entity_poly.pdbx_strand_id
1 'polypeptide(L)'
;MVVESNSGKYGITIACVLLFGKDNTIMSVLPQYKTDAIFRVENLDRYDNRDVVITNLLDSYERLMEFGKKHLNDLFVLDGIQSISARDRILREIISNILCHRDYSSKYPAKFVIEKGQMYTENSNLSHGIGNLDIKTFSPFPKNPTISKIFREIGLADELGSGMRNTNKYTVLYSEEEPIFSEGDIFRTIIPLKNIATVKVGSDKPPIKTANKNRR
;
A
#
# COMPACT_ATOMS: atom_id res chain seq x y z
N MET A 1 26.23 1.51 -8.72
CA MET A 1 27.39 0.68 -8.31
C MET A 1 28.01 1.33 -7.09
N VAL A 2 28.50 0.55 -6.13
CA VAL A 2 29.29 1.05 -4.98
C VAL A 2 30.70 0.51 -5.12
N VAL A 3 31.70 1.33 -4.80
CA VAL A 3 33.09 0.88 -4.76
C VAL A 3 33.33 0.23 -3.40
N GLU A 4 33.73 -1.03 -3.39
CA GLU A 4 34.11 -1.71 -2.16
C GLU A 4 35.42 -1.11 -1.62
N SER A 5 35.38 -0.56 -0.40
CA SER A 5 36.46 0.21 0.21
C SER A 5 37.80 -0.52 0.25
N ASN A 6 37.76 -1.86 0.33
CA ASN A 6 38.93 -2.70 0.53
C ASN A 6 39.46 -3.35 -0.75
N SER A 7 38.68 -3.40 -1.84
CA SER A 7 39.08 -4.12 -3.07
C SER A 7 39.12 -3.25 -4.32
N GLY A 8 38.53 -2.05 -4.29
CA GLY A 8 38.37 -1.18 -5.46
C GLY A 8 37.39 -1.74 -6.50
N LYS A 9 36.74 -2.87 -6.23
CA LYS A 9 35.78 -3.49 -7.16
C LYS A 9 34.41 -2.82 -7.05
N TYR A 10 33.74 -2.72 -8.19
CA TYR A 10 32.35 -2.24 -8.25
C TYR A 10 31.39 -3.35 -7.85
N GLY A 11 30.56 -3.09 -6.85
CA GLY A 11 29.46 -3.94 -6.41
C GLY A 11 28.08 -3.43 -6.83
N ILE A 12 27.13 -4.35 -6.98
CA ILE A 12 25.71 -4.06 -7.17
C ILE A 12 25.11 -3.69 -5.81
N THR A 13 24.35 -2.61 -5.74
CA THR A 13 23.68 -2.19 -4.49
C THR A 13 22.43 -3.01 -4.23
N ILE A 14 22.05 -3.14 -2.95
CA ILE A 14 20.76 -3.74 -2.57
C ILE A 14 19.60 -3.02 -3.26
N ALA A 15 19.65 -1.69 -3.37
CA ALA A 15 18.64 -0.93 -4.12
C ALA A 15 18.53 -1.37 -5.60
N CYS A 16 19.65 -1.65 -6.27
CA CYS A 16 19.63 -2.16 -7.65
C CYS A 16 19.03 -3.57 -7.74
N VAL A 17 19.39 -4.45 -6.79
CA VAL A 17 18.79 -5.80 -6.70
C VAL A 17 17.28 -5.71 -6.48
N LEU A 18 16.82 -4.85 -5.58
CA LEU A 18 15.41 -4.66 -5.29
C LEU A 18 14.65 -4.03 -6.46
N LEU A 19 15.24 -3.07 -7.18
CA LEU A 19 14.57 -2.38 -8.29
C LEU A 19 14.51 -3.20 -9.58
N PHE A 20 15.54 -4.00 -9.87
CA PHE A 20 15.71 -4.63 -11.19
C PHE A 20 16.14 -6.11 -11.15
N GLY A 21 16.36 -6.67 -9.96
CA GLY A 21 16.79 -8.06 -9.81
C GLY A 21 15.68 -9.04 -10.16
N LYS A 22 16.07 -10.23 -10.63
CA LYS A 22 15.16 -11.37 -10.74
C LYS A 22 14.81 -11.90 -9.35
N ASP A 23 13.65 -12.53 -9.21
CA ASP A 23 13.17 -13.12 -7.95
C ASP A 23 14.25 -13.96 -7.25
N ASN A 24 14.91 -14.88 -7.96
CA ASN A 24 15.97 -15.72 -7.38
C ASN A 24 17.15 -14.90 -6.83
N THR A 25 17.51 -13.80 -7.49
CA THR A 25 18.59 -12.90 -7.03
C THR A 25 18.15 -12.15 -5.79
N ILE A 26 16.93 -11.60 -5.78
CA ILE A 26 16.36 -10.92 -4.61
C ILE A 26 16.33 -11.89 -3.42
N MET A 27 15.80 -13.09 -3.60
CA MET A 27 15.69 -14.10 -2.54
C MET A 27 17.04 -14.62 -2.05
N SER A 28 18.08 -14.60 -2.89
CA SER A 28 19.44 -14.96 -2.47
C SER A 28 20.09 -13.92 -1.54
N VAL A 29 19.70 -12.64 -1.67
CA VAL A 29 20.27 -11.53 -0.89
C VAL A 29 19.36 -11.16 0.30
N LEU A 30 18.05 -11.21 0.10
CA LEU A 30 17.00 -10.84 1.05
C LEU A 30 15.93 -11.94 1.09
N PRO A 31 16.19 -13.12 1.68
CA PRO A 31 15.23 -14.23 1.75
C PRO A 31 13.95 -13.89 2.54
N GLN A 32 13.99 -12.84 3.37
CA GLN A 32 12.85 -12.30 4.09
C GLN A 32 12.01 -11.30 3.27
N TYR A 33 12.49 -10.87 2.09
CA TYR A 33 11.79 -9.90 1.26
C TYR A 33 10.45 -10.48 0.79
N LYS A 34 9.39 -9.78 1.16
CA LYS A 34 8.02 -10.17 0.88
C LYS A 34 7.07 -9.03 1.21
N THR A 35 6.04 -8.86 0.39
CA THR A 35 4.86 -8.06 0.69
C THR A 35 3.61 -8.93 0.54
N ASP A 36 2.81 -9.03 1.60
CA ASP A 36 1.52 -9.72 1.58
C ASP A 36 0.41 -8.73 1.18
N ALA A 37 -0.25 -8.95 0.05
CA ALA A 37 -1.50 -8.29 -0.29
C ALA A 37 -2.67 -9.17 0.15
N ILE A 38 -3.57 -8.67 0.99
CA ILE A 38 -4.63 -9.47 1.62
C ILE A 38 -5.97 -8.76 1.45
N PHE A 39 -6.97 -9.51 0.98
CA PHE A 39 -8.36 -9.07 0.94
C PHE A 39 -9.16 -9.96 1.89
N ARG A 40 -9.83 -9.34 2.85
CA ARG A 40 -10.52 -10.03 3.96
C ARG A 40 -11.77 -9.25 4.38
N VAL A 41 -12.89 -9.59 3.76
CA VAL A 41 -14.21 -8.98 4.00
C VAL A 41 -15.22 -10.03 4.49
N GLU A 42 -15.21 -11.24 3.93
CA GLU A 42 -16.13 -12.32 4.30
C GLU A 42 -15.45 -13.34 5.23
N ASN A 43 -14.31 -13.89 4.82
CA ASN A 43 -13.57 -14.88 5.61
C ASN A 43 -12.53 -14.22 6.53
N LEU A 44 -12.94 -13.87 7.75
CA LEU A 44 -12.09 -13.18 8.73
C LEU A 44 -10.99 -14.05 9.34
N ASP A 45 -11.19 -15.37 9.42
CA ASP A 45 -10.22 -16.31 10.00
C ASP A 45 -9.03 -16.57 9.07
N ARG A 46 -9.24 -16.46 7.76
CA ARG A 46 -8.19 -16.60 6.75
C ARG A 46 -8.10 -15.33 5.91
N TYR A 47 -8.62 -15.38 4.70
CA TYR A 47 -8.68 -14.28 3.74
C TYR A 47 -9.55 -14.76 2.57
N ASP A 48 -10.16 -13.81 1.87
CA ASP A 48 -10.93 -14.08 0.64
C ASP A 48 -10.00 -14.13 -0.58
N ASN A 49 -8.92 -13.34 -0.55
CA ASN A 49 -7.84 -13.39 -1.52
C ASN A 49 -6.51 -12.99 -0.86
N ARG A 50 -5.41 -13.59 -1.32
CA ARG A 50 -4.06 -13.23 -0.91
C ARG A 50 -3.12 -13.32 -2.10
N ASP A 51 -2.34 -12.27 -2.30
CA ASP A 51 -1.18 -12.29 -3.19
C ASP A 51 0.11 -12.16 -2.37
N VAL A 52 1.09 -13.03 -2.66
CA VAL A 52 2.41 -12.99 -2.04
C VAL A 52 3.40 -12.45 -3.06
N VAL A 53 3.87 -11.23 -2.82
CA VAL A 53 4.72 -10.49 -3.76
C VAL A 53 6.18 -10.57 -3.30
N ILE A 54 7.02 -11.21 -4.10
CA ILE A 54 8.46 -11.44 -3.85
C ILE A 54 9.35 -11.06 -5.05
N THR A 55 8.79 -10.34 -6.02
CA THR A 55 9.49 -9.81 -7.21
C THR A 55 10.07 -8.41 -6.95
N ASN A 56 10.81 -7.86 -7.90
CA ASN A 56 11.36 -6.50 -7.83
C ASN A 56 10.30 -5.42 -7.54
N LEU A 57 10.74 -4.25 -7.11
CA LEU A 57 9.87 -3.18 -6.63
C LEU A 57 8.95 -2.59 -7.71
N LEU A 58 9.35 -2.64 -8.98
CA LEU A 58 8.53 -2.11 -10.08
C LEU A 58 7.35 -3.06 -10.36
N ASP A 59 7.64 -4.35 -10.53
CA ASP A 59 6.60 -5.38 -10.67
C ASP A 59 5.72 -5.45 -9.42
N SER A 60 6.31 -5.24 -8.23
CA SER A 60 5.58 -5.20 -6.97
C SER A 60 4.59 -4.05 -6.93
N TYR A 61 4.97 -2.87 -7.41
CA TYR A 61 4.07 -1.72 -7.50
C TYR A 61 2.86 -2.06 -8.39
N GLU A 62 3.08 -2.61 -9.58
CA GLU A 62 2.02 -2.98 -10.51
C GLU A 62 1.06 -4.01 -9.91
N ARG A 63 1.59 -5.11 -9.35
CA ARG A 63 0.79 -6.17 -8.72
C ARG A 63 -0.04 -5.65 -7.55
N LEU A 64 0.53 -4.80 -6.71
CA LEU A 64 -0.19 -4.21 -5.57
C LEU A 64 -1.28 -3.23 -6.04
N MET A 65 -1.01 -2.44 -7.08
CA MET A 65 -2.01 -1.56 -7.69
C MET A 65 -3.17 -2.36 -8.28
N GLU A 66 -2.88 -3.43 -9.03
CA GLU A 66 -3.88 -4.35 -9.57
C GLU A 66 -4.70 -5.02 -8.47
N PHE A 67 -4.05 -5.46 -7.39
CA PHE A 67 -4.74 -6.03 -6.24
C PHE A 67 -5.72 -5.02 -5.62
N GLY A 68 -5.29 -3.77 -5.42
CA GLY A 68 -6.15 -2.70 -4.93
C GLY A 68 -7.33 -2.45 -5.86
N LYS A 69 -7.08 -2.28 -7.17
CA LYS A 69 -8.13 -2.04 -8.19
C LYS A 69 -9.13 -3.16 -8.30
N LYS A 70 -8.68 -4.41 -8.15
CA LYS A 70 -9.52 -5.62 -8.18
C LYS A 70 -10.50 -5.69 -7.00
N HIS A 71 -10.09 -5.17 -5.85
CA HIS A 71 -10.80 -5.34 -4.59
C HIS A 71 -11.50 -4.08 -4.07
N LEU A 72 -11.25 -2.93 -4.69
CA LEU A 72 -11.85 -1.64 -4.34
C LEU A 72 -12.59 -1.04 -5.53
N ASN A 73 -13.84 -0.67 -5.31
CA ASN A 73 -14.66 0.04 -6.29
C ASN A 73 -14.12 1.45 -6.52
N ASP A 74 -14.15 1.89 -7.78
CA ASP A 74 -13.87 3.28 -8.12
C ASP A 74 -15.16 4.10 -7.93
N LEU A 75 -15.25 4.79 -6.79
CA LEU A 75 -16.41 5.61 -6.46
C LEU A 75 -16.35 6.91 -7.26
N PHE A 76 -17.51 7.36 -7.76
CA PHE A 76 -17.58 8.64 -8.45
C PHE A 76 -17.29 9.78 -7.47
N VAL A 77 -16.21 10.51 -7.73
CA VAL A 77 -15.70 11.58 -6.88
C VAL A 77 -15.26 12.75 -7.76
N LEU A 78 -15.59 13.97 -7.31
CA LEU A 78 -15.16 15.20 -7.95
C LEU A 78 -14.06 15.90 -7.13
N ASP A 79 -13.04 16.42 -7.82
CA ASP A 79 -12.08 17.39 -7.29
C ASP A 79 -12.36 18.74 -7.96
N GLY A 80 -13.17 19.55 -7.29
CA GLY A 80 -13.79 20.73 -7.90
C GLY A 80 -14.79 20.32 -9.00
N ILE A 81 -14.43 20.56 -10.25
CA ILE A 81 -15.26 20.23 -11.43
C ILE A 81 -14.78 18.97 -12.18
N GLN A 82 -13.62 18.41 -11.80
CA GLN A 82 -13.02 17.29 -12.51
C GLN A 82 -13.38 15.96 -11.84
N SER A 83 -13.83 14.99 -12.63
CA SER A 83 -13.96 13.61 -12.17
C SER A 83 -12.58 12.98 -12.01
N ILE A 84 -12.34 12.34 -10.88
CA ILE A 84 -11.07 11.67 -10.57
C ILE A 84 -11.31 10.30 -9.94
N SER A 85 -10.32 9.41 -10.05
CA SER A 85 -10.28 8.19 -9.23
C SER A 85 -9.54 8.48 -7.93
N ALA A 86 -10.28 8.81 -6.88
CA ALA A 86 -9.69 8.98 -5.54
C ALA A 86 -9.04 7.67 -5.06
N ARG A 87 -9.64 6.53 -5.39
CA ARG A 87 -9.09 5.18 -5.15
C ARG A 87 -7.67 5.05 -5.71
N ASP A 88 -7.47 5.32 -7.00
CA ASP A 88 -6.17 5.14 -7.65
C ASP A 88 -5.12 6.11 -7.09
N ARG A 89 -5.52 7.34 -6.73
CA ARG A 89 -4.63 8.32 -6.12
C ARG A 89 -4.16 7.88 -4.73
N ILE A 90 -5.07 7.36 -3.90
CA ILE A 90 -4.70 6.82 -2.58
C ILE A 90 -3.81 5.59 -2.75
N LEU A 91 -4.19 4.64 -3.61
CA LEU A 91 -3.43 3.41 -3.86
C LEU A 91 -2.01 3.72 -4.30
N ARG A 92 -1.84 4.61 -5.29
CA ARG A 92 -0.53 5.03 -5.76
C ARG A 92 0.34 5.54 -4.62
N GLU A 93 -0.23 6.36 -3.74
CA GLU A 93 0.53 6.96 -2.65
C GLU A 93 0.91 5.94 -1.57
N ILE A 94 -0.04 5.14 -1.08
CA ILE A 94 0.25 4.17 -0.01
C ILE A 94 1.15 3.02 -0.50
N ILE A 95 1.04 2.61 -1.76
CA ILE A 95 1.87 1.55 -2.36
C ILE A 95 3.28 2.06 -2.60
N SER A 96 3.43 3.26 -3.19
CA SER A 96 4.75 3.87 -3.34
C SER A 96 5.41 4.09 -1.98
N ASN A 97 4.66 4.47 -0.96
CA ASN A 97 5.19 4.66 0.38
C ASN A 97 5.74 3.37 0.98
N ILE A 98 4.99 2.26 0.95
CA ILE A 98 5.49 1.00 1.52
C ILE A 98 6.67 0.40 0.76
N LEU A 99 6.82 0.69 -0.53
CA LEU A 99 7.96 0.23 -1.32
C LEU A 99 9.18 1.14 -1.15
N CYS A 100 8.98 2.46 -1.06
CA CYS A 100 10.07 3.43 -0.96
C CYS A 100 10.58 3.64 0.47
N HIS A 101 9.73 3.50 1.49
CA HIS A 101 10.05 3.89 2.86
C HIS A 101 10.24 2.72 3.83
N ARG A 102 10.16 1.49 3.35
CA ARG A 102 10.41 0.28 4.15
C ARG A 102 11.87 0.11 4.53
N ASP A 103 12.10 -0.34 5.76
CA ASP A 103 13.38 -0.92 6.16
C ASP A 103 13.51 -2.36 5.65
N TYR A 104 14.27 -2.54 4.56
CA TYR A 104 14.51 -3.83 3.92
C TYR A 104 15.47 -4.76 4.70
N SER A 105 16.13 -4.26 5.75
CA SER A 105 16.96 -5.09 6.62
C SER A 105 16.13 -5.92 7.61
N SER A 106 14.90 -5.48 7.90
CA SER A 106 14.01 -6.14 8.84
C SER A 106 13.39 -7.44 8.28
N LYS A 107 13.15 -8.39 9.18
CA LYS A 107 12.43 -9.65 8.89
C LYS A 107 10.90 -9.49 8.88
N TYR A 108 10.39 -8.33 9.27
CA TYR A 108 8.95 -8.08 9.27
C TYR A 108 8.44 -7.98 7.82
N PRO A 109 7.48 -8.83 7.40
CA PRO A 109 6.92 -8.74 6.06
C PRO A 109 6.04 -7.50 5.96
N ALA A 110 6.17 -6.76 4.86
CA ALA A 110 5.24 -5.66 4.58
C ALA A 110 3.86 -6.23 4.24
N LYS A 111 2.81 -5.46 4.49
CA LYS A 111 1.43 -5.85 4.21
C LYS A 111 0.67 -4.71 3.56
N PHE A 112 -0.20 -5.07 2.63
CA PHE A 112 -1.28 -4.24 2.13
C PHE A 112 -2.58 -5.02 2.33
N VAL A 113 -3.47 -4.53 3.19
CA VAL A 113 -4.66 -5.25 3.62
C VAL A 113 -5.90 -4.43 3.33
N ILE A 114 -6.92 -5.07 2.76
CA ILE A 114 -8.24 -4.48 2.48
C ILE A 114 -9.28 -5.27 3.27
N GLU A 115 -10.04 -4.55 4.09
CA GLU A 115 -11.12 -5.05 4.93
C GLU A 115 -12.40 -4.25 4.67
N LYS A 116 -13.52 -4.66 5.28
CA LYS A 116 -14.84 -4.09 4.99
C LYS A 116 -14.94 -2.57 5.23
N GLY A 117 -14.25 -2.05 6.25
CA GLY A 117 -14.32 -0.65 6.67
C GLY A 117 -13.01 0.13 6.57
N GLN A 118 -11.93 -0.50 6.10
CA GLN A 118 -10.62 0.15 5.97
C GLN A 118 -9.73 -0.63 5.00
N MET A 119 -8.74 0.06 4.44
CA MET A 119 -7.53 -0.57 3.98
C MET A 119 -6.35 0.00 4.73
N TYR A 120 -5.30 -0.79 4.91
CA TYR A 120 -4.10 -0.31 5.56
C TYR A 120 -2.85 -0.94 4.96
N THR A 121 -1.74 -0.25 5.16
CA THR A 121 -0.43 -0.79 4.87
C THR A 121 0.42 -0.82 6.13
N GLU A 122 1.31 -1.81 6.22
CA GLU A 122 2.29 -1.94 7.30
C GLU A 122 3.65 -2.29 6.74
N ASN A 123 4.70 -1.65 7.23
CA ASN A 123 6.07 -2.02 6.92
C ASN A 123 6.99 -1.77 8.11
N SER A 124 8.07 -2.54 8.17
CA SER A 124 9.21 -2.24 9.04
C SER A 124 9.75 -0.84 8.77
N ASN A 125 10.20 -0.21 9.85
CA ASN A 125 10.54 1.19 9.82
C ASN A 125 11.77 1.51 10.69
N LEU A 126 12.56 2.48 10.23
CA LEU A 126 13.56 3.16 11.04
C LEU A 126 12.93 4.44 11.60
N SER A 127 12.24 4.29 12.73
CA SER A 127 11.43 5.36 13.30
C SER A 127 12.26 6.49 13.89
N HIS A 128 11.80 7.72 13.70
CA HIS A 128 12.38 8.93 14.32
C HIS A 128 11.51 9.47 15.48
N GLY A 129 10.49 8.70 15.87
CA GLY A 129 9.51 9.04 16.89
C GLY A 129 8.47 7.92 16.99
N ILE A 130 7.56 8.06 17.96
CA ILE A 130 6.45 7.13 18.16
C ILE A 130 5.16 7.95 18.23
N GLY A 131 4.11 7.46 17.57
CA GLY A 131 2.76 8.01 17.65
C GLY A 131 2.19 8.42 16.29
N ASN A 132 1.02 9.04 16.33
CA ASN A 132 0.36 9.48 15.11
C ASN A 132 1.02 10.73 14.55
N LEU A 133 1.28 10.74 13.25
CA LEU A 133 1.87 11.88 12.56
C LEU A 133 0.79 12.92 12.24
N ASP A 134 1.07 14.18 12.54
CA ASP A 134 0.24 15.30 12.13
C ASP A 134 0.72 15.84 10.77
N ILE A 135 -0.19 15.88 9.81
CA ILE A 135 0.05 16.34 8.43
C ILE A 135 0.62 17.77 8.38
N LYS A 136 0.30 18.63 9.36
CA LYS A 136 0.75 20.02 9.41
C LYS A 136 2.17 20.18 9.93
N THR A 137 2.61 19.28 10.81
CA THR A 137 3.90 19.37 11.50
C THR A 137 4.91 18.33 11.03
N PHE A 138 4.46 17.33 10.26
CA PHE A 138 5.30 16.28 9.74
C PHE A 138 6.39 16.82 8.80
N SER A 139 7.63 16.42 9.09
CA SER A 139 8.78 16.66 8.22
C SER A 139 9.18 15.35 7.51
N PRO A 140 9.11 15.30 6.17
CA PRO A 140 9.35 14.07 5.45
C PRO A 140 10.84 13.70 5.42
N PHE A 141 11.15 12.44 5.66
CA PHE A 141 12.51 11.91 5.61
C PHE A 141 12.62 10.74 4.62
N PRO A 142 13.51 10.83 3.60
CA PRO A 142 13.66 9.76 2.61
C PRO A 142 14.46 8.60 3.21
N LYS A 143 13.77 7.51 3.58
CA LYS A 143 14.37 6.32 4.20
C LYS A 143 15.22 5.50 3.21
N ASN A 144 14.83 5.45 1.93
CA ASN A 144 15.63 4.85 0.86
C ASN A 144 15.82 5.84 -0.31
N PRO A 145 16.74 6.80 -0.23
CA PRO A 145 16.83 7.92 -1.18
C PRO A 145 17.04 7.48 -2.64
N THR A 146 17.79 6.40 -2.89
CA THR A 146 17.98 5.86 -4.25
C THR A 146 16.69 5.29 -4.83
N ILE A 147 15.94 4.52 -4.04
CA ILE A 147 14.66 3.92 -4.47
C ILE A 147 13.64 5.03 -4.70
N SER A 148 13.48 5.93 -3.72
CA SER A 148 12.58 7.09 -3.83
C SER A 148 12.92 7.97 -5.04
N LYS A 149 14.22 8.16 -5.34
CA LYS A 149 14.62 8.90 -6.54
C LYS A 149 14.12 8.20 -7.80
N ILE A 150 14.41 6.92 -7.98
CA ILE A 150 13.97 6.18 -9.17
C ILE A 150 12.44 6.25 -9.31
N PHE A 151 11.68 5.95 -8.26
CA PHE A 151 10.22 6.00 -8.27
C PHE A 151 9.66 7.36 -8.71
N ARG A 152 10.29 8.47 -8.30
CA ARG A 152 9.91 9.82 -8.76
C ARG A 152 10.24 10.06 -10.23
N GLU A 153 11.45 9.69 -10.66
CA GLU A 153 11.91 9.90 -12.04
C GLU A 153 11.04 9.14 -13.06
N ILE A 154 10.51 7.98 -12.69
CA ILE A 154 9.59 7.18 -13.54
C ILE A 154 8.10 7.47 -13.27
N GLY A 155 7.78 8.44 -12.42
CA GLY A 155 6.39 8.89 -12.17
C GLY A 155 5.55 8.00 -11.24
N LEU A 156 6.13 7.03 -10.54
CA LEU A 156 5.42 6.16 -9.58
C LEU A 156 5.21 6.82 -8.20
N ALA A 157 6.02 7.80 -7.82
CA ALA A 157 5.87 8.55 -6.57
C ALA A 157 5.89 10.07 -6.80
N ASP A 158 5.23 10.82 -5.93
CA ASP A 158 5.26 12.29 -5.96
C ASP A 158 6.50 12.87 -5.27
N GLU A 159 6.67 14.19 -5.36
CA GLU A 159 7.72 14.90 -4.64
C GLU A 159 7.58 14.72 -3.11
N LEU A 160 8.73 14.70 -2.44
CA LEU A 160 8.83 14.46 -1.01
C LEU A 160 7.97 15.47 -0.23
N GLY A 161 7.11 14.99 0.65
CA GLY A 161 6.25 15.84 1.50
C GLY A 161 4.87 16.15 0.94
N SER A 162 4.59 15.83 -0.33
CA SER A 162 3.22 15.92 -0.88
C SER A 162 2.35 14.71 -0.51
N GLY A 163 2.98 13.56 -0.25
CA GLY A 163 2.32 12.27 -0.09
C GLY A 163 1.23 12.19 0.98
N MET A 164 1.54 12.61 2.21
CA MET A 164 0.55 12.62 3.30
C MET A 164 -0.61 13.58 3.03
N ARG A 165 -0.34 14.74 2.41
CA ARG A 165 -1.37 15.72 2.05
C ARG A 165 -2.28 15.18 0.96
N ASN A 166 -1.72 14.56 -0.09
CA ASN A 166 -2.47 13.93 -1.17
C ASN A 166 -3.31 12.77 -0.63
N THR A 167 -2.71 11.91 0.18
CA THR A 167 -3.42 10.80 0.84
C THR A 167 -4.60 11.34 1.65
N ASN A 168 -4.41 12.37 2.49
CA ASN A 168 -5.49 12.97 3.26
C ASN A 168 -6.60 13.53 2.37
N LYS A 169 -6.25 14.37 1.39
CA LYS A 169 -7.21 14.95 0.43
C LYS A 169 -8.07 13.88 -0.21
N TYR A 170 -7.45 12.86 -0.80
CA TYR A 170 -8.19 11.84 -1.55
C TYR A 170 -8.92 10.87 -0.62
N THR A 171 -8.42 10.61 0.59
CA THR A 171 -9.13 9.80 1.59
C THR A 171 -10.42 10.47 2.03
N VAL A 172 -10.39 11.78 2.31
CA VAL A 172 -11.60 12.55 2.66
C VAL A 172 -12.59 12.51 1.50
N LEU A 173 -12.14 12.67 0.25
CA LEU A 173 -13.01 12.59 -0.92
C LEU A 173 -13.59 11.18 -1.15
N TYR A 174 -12.86 10.13 -0.82
CA TYR A 174 -13.27 8.74 -1.06
C TYR A 174 -14.14 8.16 0.06
N SER A 175 -13.83 8.53 1.31
CA SER A 175 -14.39 7.90 2.52
C SER A 175 -15.19 8.86 3.42
N GLU A 176 -15.04 10.18 3.25
CA GLU A 176 -15.53 11.22 4.16
C GLU A 176 -14.85 11.22 5.55
N GLU A 177 -13.78 10.44 5.71
CA GLU A 177 -12.98 10.37 6.93
C GLU A 177 -11.50 10.72 6.66
N GLU A 178 -10.72 10.87 7.72
CA GLU A 178 -9.29 11.16 7.62
C GLU A 178 -8.44 9.89 7.76
N PRO A 179 -7.30 9.79 7.04
CA PRO A 179 -6.38 8.69 7.20
C PRO A 179 -5.57 8.83 8.50
N ILE A 180 -5.09 7.71 9.02
CA ILE A 180 -4.19 7.67 10.18
C ILE A 180 -2.81 7.22 9.71
N PHE A 181 -1.77 7.98 10.08
CA PHE A 181 -0.37 7.60 9.89
C PHE A 181 0.25 7.39 11.26
N SER A 182 0.63 6.15 11.58
CA SER A 182 1.21 5.78 12.87
C SER A 182 2.67 5.43 12.69
N GLU A 183 3.56 6.21 13.32
CA GLU A 183 5.00 6.00 13.33
C GLU A 183 5.39 5.17 14.56
N GLY A 184 6.25 4.17 14.31
CA GLY A 184 6.91 3.32 15.30
C GLY A 184 7.81 2.33 14.54
N ASP A 185 8.26 1.26 15.20
CA ASP A 185 9.04 0.19 14.55
C ASP A 185 8.32 -0.41 13.33
N ILE A 186 6.99 -0.41 13.40
CA ILE A 186 6.09 -0.63 12.27
C ILE A 186 5.44 0.68 11.92
N PHE A 187 5.66 1.14 10.69
CA PHE A 187 4.89 2.24 10.14
C PHE A 187 3.56 1.71 9.62
N ARG A 188 2.45 2.35 9.98
CA ARG A 188 1.11 1.99 9.51
C ARG A 188 0.41 3.20 8.90
N THR A 189 -0.12 3.02 7.70
CA THR A 189 -1.08 3.94 7.08
C THR A 189 -2.45 3.28 7.04
N ILE A 190 -3.46 3.89 7.64
CA ILE A 190 -4.84 3.40 7.66
C ILE A 190 -5.71 4.36 6.88
N ILE A 191 -6.44 3.83 5.91
CA ILE A 191 -7.40 4.56 5.08
C ILE A 191 -8.79 4.00 5.40
N PRO A 192 -9.67 4.77 6.04
CA PRO A 192 -11.06 4.37 6.23
C PRO A 192 -11.75 4.12 4.87
N LEU A 193 -12.70 3.19 4.85
CA LEU A 193 -13.47 2.83 3.67
C LEU A 193 -14.97 2.82 3.98
N LYS A 194 -15.77 3.37 3.07
CA LYS A 194 -17.21 3.13 3.06
C LYS A 194 -17.48 1.67 2.70
N ASN A 195 -18.55 1.09 3.25
CA ASN A 195 -18.97 -0.28 2.91
C ASN A 195 -19.06 -0.51 1.39
N ILE A 196 -19.56 0.47 0.63
CA ILE A 196 -19.70 0.36 -0.83
C ILE A 196 -18.36 0.25 -1.57
N ALA A 197 -17.24 0.63 -0.95
CA ALA A 197 -15.92 0.48 -1.56
C ALA A 197 -15.53 -0.99 -1.77
N THR A 198 -16.04 -1.92 -0.96
CA THR A 198 -15.67 -3.35 -1.01
C THR A 198 -16.82 -4.28 -1.44
N VAL A 199 -18.01 -3.74 -1.71
CA VAL A 199 -19.16 -4.51 -2.20
C VAL A 199 -18.95 -4.90 -3.66
N LYS A 200 -19.00 -6.20 -3.97
CA LYS A 200 -18.99 -6.67 -5.36
C LYS A 200 -20.36 -6.42 -6.01
N VAL A 201 -20.38 -5.67 -7.11
CA VAL A 201 -21.58 -5.54 -7.95
C VAL A 201 -21.78 -6.87 -8.70
N GLY A 202 -22.95 -7.50 -8.54
CA GLY A 202 -23.31 -8.73 -9.26
C GLY A 202 -23.25 -10.05 -8.49
N SER A 203 -23.02 -10.05 -7.16
CA SER A 203 -23.32 -11.25 -6.36
C SER A 203 -24.83 -11.32 -6.10
N ASP A 204 -25.55 -12.08 -6.92
CA ASP A 204 -26.94 -12.45 -6.70
C ASP A 204 -27.10 -13.05 -5.30
N LYS A 205 -27.55 -12.24 -4.33
CA LYS A 205 -28.22 -12.80 -3.15
C LYS A 205 -29.62 -13.18 -3.62
N PRO A 206 -30.01 -14.47 -3.63
CA PRO A 206 -31.39 -14.82 -3.92
C PRO A 206 -32.28 -14.11 -2.90
N PRO A 207 -33.47 -13.63 -3.32
CA PRO A 207 -34.37 -12.91 -2.44
C PRO A 207 -34.67 -13.78 -1.22
N ILE A 208 -34.52 -13.18 -0.04
CA ILE A 208 -34.94 -13.75 1.24
C ILE A 208 -36.41 -14.14 1.04
N LYS A 209 -36.70 -15.45 0.99
CA LYS A 209 -38.07 -15.93 1.05
C LYS A 209 -38.60 -15.58 2.44
N THR A 210 -39.34 -14.47 2.53
CA THR A 210 -40.18 -14.18 3.69
C THR A 210 -41.10 -15.37 3.87
N ALA A 211 -40.89 -16.15 4.92
CA ALA A 211 -41.78 -17.24 5.27
C ALA A 211 -43.15 -16.62 5.59
N ASN A 212 -44.09 -16.77 4.65
CA ASN A 212 -45.50 -16.54 4.90
C ASN A 212 -45.96 -17.52 6.00
N LYS A 213 -45.90 -17.09 7.26
CA LYS A 213 -46.73 -17.67 8.31
C LYS A 213 -48.08 -16.99 8.25
N ASN A 214 -48.93 -17.51 7.38
CA ASN A 214 -50.37 -17.46 7.56
C ASN A 214 -50.97 -18.73 6.96
N ARG A 215 -51.38 -19.67 7.83
CA ARG A 215 -52.67 -20.35 7.76
C ARG A 215 -52.86 -21.33 8.93
N ARG A 216 -53.87 -21.00 9.72
CA ARG A 216 -54.80 -21.83 10.51
C ARG A 216 -54.28 -22.50 11.77
#